data_AF-A0A543E0N0-F1
#
_entry.id   AF-A0A543E0N0-F1
#
_cell.length_a   1.000
_cell.length_b   1.000
_cell.length_c   1.000
_cell.angle_alpha   90.00
_cell.angle_beta   90.00
_cell.angle_gamma   90.00
#
_symmetry.space_group_name_H-M   'P 1'
#
loop_
_entity.id
_entity.type
_entity.pdbx_description
1 polymer ?
#
loop_
_entity_poly.entity_id
_entity_poly.type
_entity_poly.pdbx_seq_one_letter_code
_entity_poly.pdbx_strand_id
1 'polypeptide(L)'
;MAGYPGPVPRFRIPLPLVLAVLVAVPGTYLGAASYLGLPHPELPAPLGALIYGIAIIAAAFVLSWAAEAAQVDVSAGLALAVLALLAVLPEYAVDFVFSLQAGLVYGEHGECVPTPDGANPCSLALANMTGANRVLVGIGWPVVVLVAAVAALRARRAGTATGVSPRGVTMPRAMSAEIVYLGIATVYSLHLPLRTSLTLLDAAVLVSIFVAYAIRLAKAPAEEPDLIGTSAWIGGFERRRRRSTYLSLFAVAALVILASAEHFADNLVQTGAELGVDEFLLVQWVAPIASEAPELIVACLYAARLKASDSLGTLLSSKVNQWTLLVGTIPIVFALASRSVHGLPLDAQQRFELLLTAAQSLFAVSLLIALSLTAWGAVALFVLFAIQFVASLTLPTEVDRVVVIVLSALYVVLSAGLLLRRRRALGRTLRDGLVTPFDELAEGERVSPSR
;
A
#
# COMPACT_ATOMS: atom_id res chain seq x y z
N MET A 1 -10.82 7.39 31.78
CA MET A 1 -11.52 8.66 31.49
C MET A 1 -10.75 9.79 32.14
N ALA A 2 -9.74 10.30 31.44
CA ALA A 2 -9.11 11.59 31.75
C ALA A 2 -9.17 12.38 30.43
N GLY A 3 -9.88 13.51 30.45
CA GLY A 3 -10.13 14.31 29.26
C GLY A 3 -8.87 15.02 28.80
N TYR A 4 -8.65 15.04 27.49
CA TYR A 4 -7.71 15.94 26.81
C TYR A 4 -7.95 17.40 27.27
N PRO A 5 -7.07 18.05 28.05
CA PRO A 5 -7.22 19.45 28.40
C PRO A 5 -6.39 20.27 27.40
N GLY A 6 -6.89 20.36 26.16
CA GLY A 6 -6.42 21.32 25.18
C GLY A 6 -7.51 22.38 24.95
N PRO A 7 -7.17 23.66 24.74
CA PRO A 7 -8.17 24.68 24.45
C PRO A 7 -8.99 24.24 23.23
N VAL A 8 -10.32 24.21 23.38
CA VAL A 8 -11.26 23.86 22.32
C VAL A 8 -10.92 24.71 21.09
N PRO A 9 -10.40 24.13 19.99
CA PRO A 9 -10.03 24.93 18.84
C PRO A 9 -11.30 25.61 18.31
N ARG A 10 -11.22 26.92 18.06
CA ARG A 10 -12.31 27.69 17.42
C ARG A 10 -12.88 26.85 16.27
N PHE A 11 -14.20 26.70 16.21
CA PHE A 11 -15.01 25.89 15.27
C PHE A 11 -14.83 26.19 13.76
N ARG A 12 -13.64 26.59 13.31
CA ARG A 12 -13.32 26.73 11.90
C ARG A 12 -12.95 25.35 11.36
N ILE A 13 -13.63 24.95 10.28
CA ILE A 13 -13.30 23.73 9.55
C ILE A 13 -11.83 23.85 9.09
N PRO A 14 -11.00 22.81 9.29
CA PRO A 14 -9.61 22.83 8.85
C PRO A 14 -9.51 23.11 7.35
N LEU A 15 -8.67 24.08 6.96
CA LEU A 15 -8.45 24.39 5.55
C LEU A 15 -8.03 23.16 4.72
N PRO A 16 -7.17 22.24 5.20
CA PRO A 16 -6.82 21.03 4.44
C PRO A 16 -8.04 20.16 4.09
N LEU A 17 -9.01 20.06 5.00
CA LEU A 17 -10.24 19.30 4.76
C LEU A 17 -11.11 19.98 3.69
N VAL A 18 -11.26 21.30 3.78
CA VAL A 18 -12.02 22.08 2.77
C VAL A 18 -11.37 21.93 1.39
N LEU A 19 -10.04 22.07 1.31
CA LEU A 19 -9.31 21.93 0.05
C LEU A 19 -9.44 20.52 -0.52
N ALA A 20 -9.27 19.47 0.30
CA ALA A 20 -9.43 18.10 -0.17
C ALA A 20 -10.83 17.87 -0.75
N VAL A 21 -11.89 18.30 -0.06
CA VAL A 21 -13.26 18.16 -0.56
C VAL A 21 -13.46 18.94 -1.86
N LEU A 22 -13.01 20.20 -1.93
CA LEU A 22 -13.16 21.02 -3.14
C LEU A 22 -12.41 20.45 -4.35
N VAL A 23 -11.20 19.95 -4.13
CA VAL A 23 -10.37 19.34 -5.17
C VAL A 23 -10.96 18.01 -5.67
N ALA A 24 -11.70 17.29 -4.83
CA ALA A 24 -12.42 16.08 -5.23
C ALA A 24 -13.67 16.36 -6.08
N VAL A 25 -14.28 17.55 -5.99
CA VAL A 25 -15.57 17.86 -6.65
C VAL A 25 -15.54 17.63 -8.16
N PRO A 26 -14.55 18.11 -8.94
CA PRO A 26 -14.58 17.98 -10.40
C PRO A 26 -14.64 16.52 -10.86
N GLY A 27 -13.72 15.67 -10.38
CA GLY A 27 -13.70 14.25 -10.75
C GLY A 27 -14.95 13.51 -10.28
N THR A 28 -15.40 13.79 -9.05
CA THR A 28 -16.63 13.18 -8.52
C THR A 28 -17.86 13.56 -9.34
N TYR A 29 -17.97 14.84 -9.73
CA TYR A 29 -19.09 15.33 -10.54
C TYR A 29 -19.10 14.68 -11.91
N LEU A 30 -17.95 14.63 -12.60
CA LEU A 30 -17.86 14.03 -13.93
C LEU A 30 -18.21 12.55 -13.92
N GLY A 31 -17.69 11.80 -12.94
CA GLY A 31 -17.98 10.38 -12.84
C GLY A 31 -19.43 10.09 -12.45
N ALA A 32 -19.96 10.82 -11.46
CA ALA A 32 -21.38 10.70 -11.11
C ALA A 32 -22.30 11.11 -12.26
N ALA A 33 -21.95 12.16 -13.02
CA ALA A 33 -22.70 12.57 -14.20
C ALA A 33 -22.70 11.48 -15.27
N SER A 34 -21.58 10.79 -15.48
CA SER A 34 -21.49 9.66 -16.40
C SER A 34 -22.44 8.52 -16.01
N TYR A 35 -22.39 8.05 -14.76
CA TYR A 35 -23.30 7.00 -14.27
C TYR A 35 -24.78 7.38 -14.31
N LEU A 36 -25.10 8.65 -14.06
CA LEU A 36 -26.48 9.16 -14.04
C LEU A 36 -26.99 9.58 -15.43
N GLY A 37 -26.17 9.50 -16.48
CA GLY A 37 -26.52 9.97 -17.82
C GLY A 37 -26.77 11.47 -17.90
N LEU A 38 -26.14 12.26 -17.03
CA LEU A 38 -26.23 13.72 -17.04
C LEU A 38 -25.26 14.32 -18.06
N PRO A 39 -25.57 15.47 -18.68
CA PRO A 39 -24.66 16.15 -19.58
C PRO A 39 -23.36 16.54 -18.86
N HIS A 40 -22.23 16.14 -19.42
CA HIS A 40 -20.89 16.48 -18.94
C HIS A 40 -19.95 16.64 -20.15
N PRO A 41 -18.86 17.42 -20.02
CA PRO A 41 -17.89 17.54 -21.09
C PRO A 41 -17.13 16.22 -21.30
N GLU A 42 -16.95 15.81 -22.55
CA GLU A 42 -15.99 14.78 -22.91
C GLU A 42 -14.58 15.36 -22.76
N LEU A 43 -13.72 14.67 -22.02
CA LEU A 43 -12.35 15.08 -21.77
C LEU A 43 -11.39 14.18 -22.56
N PRO A 44 -10.26 14.71 -23.06
CA PRO A 44 -9.17 13.87 -23.53
C PRO A 44 -8.71 12.92 -22.42
N ALA A 45 -8.37 11.67 -22.77
CA ALA A 45 -8.06 10.65 -21.78
C ALA A 45 -6.97 11.06 -20.75
N PRO A 46 -5.86 11.73 -21.14
CA PRO A 46 -4.85 12.17 -20.17
C PRO A 46 -5.39 13.16 -19.14
N LEU A 47 -6.31 14.05 -19.56
CA LEU A 47 -6.91 15.03 -18.67
C LEU A 47 -7.96 14.38 -17.75
N GLY A 48 -8.74 13.43 -18.27
CA GLY A 48 -9.66 12.62 -17.48
C GLY A 48 -8.92 11.85 -16.39
N ALA A 49 -7.87 11.12 -16.75
CA ALA A 49 -7.03 10.36 -15.80
C ALA A 49 -6.47 11.27 -14.69
N LEU A 50 -6.00 12.47 -15.05
CA LEU A 50 -5.49 13.43 -14.07
C LEU A 50 -6.60 13.90 -13.11
N ILE A 51 -7.77 14.27 -13.61
CA ILE A 51 -8.87 14.80 -12.79
C ILE A 51 -9.43 13.73 -11.84
N TYR A 52 -9.67 12.51 -12.34
CA TYR A 52 -10.13 11.40 -11.51
C TYR A 52 -9.06 10.97 -10.49
N GLY A 53 -7.79 10.90 -10.91
CA GLY A 53 -6.67 10.58 -10.01
C GLY A 53 -6.52 11.60 -8.87
N ILE A 54 -6.65 12.89 -9.17
CA ILE A 54 -6.67 13.96 -8.16
C ILE A 54 -7.84 13.80 -7.18
N ALA A 55 -9.02 13.41 -7.67
CA ALA A 55 -10.17 13.16 -6.81
C ALA A 55 -9.94 11.96 -5.88
N ILE A 56 -9.33 10.88 -6.37
CA ILE A 56 -8.96 9.71 -5.59
C ILE A 56 -7.92 10.08 -4.50
N ILE A 57 -6.87 10.82 -4.86
CA ILE A 57 -5.86 11.33 -3.91
C ILE A 57 -6.52 12.14 -2.79
N ALA A 58 -7.42 13.06 -3.16
CA ALA A 58 -8.13 13.90 -2.21
C ALA A 58 -9.05 13.07 -1.28
N ALA A 59 -9.75 12.08 -1.83
CA ALA A 59 -10.57 11.16 -1.05
C ALA A 59 -9.75 10.34 -0.05
N ALA A 60 -8.57 9.87 -0.46
CA ALA A 60 -7.69 9.11 0.42
C ALA A 60 -7.19 9.95 1.61
N PHE A 61 -6.88 11.24 1.44
CA PHE A 61 -6.56 12.12 2.57
C PHE A 61 -7.74 12.26 3.55
N VAL A 62 -8.96 12.44 3.02
CA VAL A 62 -10.18 12.47 3.84
C VAL A 62 -10.37 11.16 4.59
N LEU A 63 -10.13 10.04 3.92
CA LEU A 63 -10.20 8.69 4.48
C LEU A 63 -9.18 8.51 5.62
N SER A 64 -7.93 8.92 5.42
CA SER A 64 -6.86 8.86 6.43
C SER A 64 -7.16 9.71 7.67
N TRP A 65 -7.69 10.94 7.52
CA TRP A 65 -8.08 11.75 8.67
C TRP A 65 -9.27 11.17 9.44
N ALA A 66 -10.25 10.60 8.73
CA ALA A 66 -11.38 9.91 9.34
C ALA A 66 -10.93 8.64 10.07
N ALA A 67 -10.00 7.90 9.47
CA ALA A 67 -9.35 6.72 10.00
C ALA A 67 -8.61 7.01 11.31
N GLU A 68 -7.70 7.98 11.33
CA GLU A 68 -7.00 8.42 12.55
C GLU A 68 -8.00 8.85 13.63
N ALA A 69 -9.00 9.67 13.30
CA ALA A 69 -9.99 10.14 14.27
C ALA A 69 -10.85 9.01 14.86
N ALA A 70 -11.12 7.96 14.06
CA ALA A 70 -11.88 6.79 14.51
C ALA A 70 -11.13 5.96 15.56
N GLN A 71 -9.79 6.03 15.62
CA GLN A 71 -8.97 5.33 16.63
C GLN A 71 -9.37 5.68 18.06
N VAL A 72 -9.92 6.88 18.30
CA VAL A 72 -10.40 7.31 19.62
C VAL A 72 -11.56 6.44 20.14
N ASP A 73 -12.35 5.86 19.24
CA ASP A 73 -13.63 5.21 19.57
C ASP A 73 -13.64 3.68 19.38
N VAL A 74 -12.56 3.11 18.85
CA VAL A 74 -12.46 1.71 18.43
C VAL A 74 -11.40 0.99 19.26
N SER A 75 -11.59 -0.30 19.56
CA SER A 75 -10.56 -1.09 20.25
C SER A 75 -9.29 -1.15 19.40
N ALA A 76 -8.11 -1.16 20.03
CA ALA A 76 -6.84 -1.12 19.33
C ALA A 76 -6.73 -2.18 18.23
N GLY A 77 -7.14 -3.42 18.51
CA GLY A 77 -7.09 -4.47 17.50
C GLY A 77 -8.03 -4.29 16.32
N LEU A 78 -9.25 -3.80 16.54
CA LEU A 78 -10.19 -3.50 15.46
C LEU A 78 -9.74 -2.27 14.67
N ALA A 79 -9.17 -1.27 15.35
CA ALA A 79 -8.59 -0.10 14.74
C ALA A 79 -7.44 -0.51 13.80
N LEU A 80 -6.48 -1.31 14.28
CA LEU A 80 -5.34 -1.71 13.47
C LEU A 80 -5.74 -2.46 12.19
N ALA A 81 -6.66 -3.42 12.28
CA ALA A 81 -7.11 -4.20 11.12
C ALA A 81 -7.95 -3.36 10.13
N VAL A 82 -8.93 -2.60 10.62
CA VAL A 82 -9.84 -1.82 9.77
C VAL A 82 -9.10 -0.64 9.15
N LEU A 83 -8.23 0.03 9.89
CA LEU A 83 -7.50 1.19 9.39
C LEU A 83 -6.42 0.80 8.39
N ALA A 84 -5.74 -0.33 8.59
CA ALA A 84 -4.81 -0.87 7.59
C ALA A 84 -5.53 -1.21 6.27
N LEU A 85 -6.77 -1.71 6.33
CA LEU A 85 -7.57 -1.95 5.14
C LEU A 85 -8.04 -0.64 4.49
N LEU A 86 -8.56 0.30 5.29
CA LEU A 86 -9.08 1.57 4.79
C LEU A 86 -7.97 2.45 4.19
N ALA A 87 -6.77 2.46 4.77
CA ALA A 87 -5.67 3.33 4.32
C ALA A 87 -5.29 3.12 2.84
N VAL A 88 -5.46 1.91 2.33
CA VAL A 88 -5.16 1.55 0.93
C VAL A 88 -6.42 1.28 0.11
N LEU A 89 -7.59 1.72 0.57
CA LEU A 89 -8.85 1.52 -0.15
C LEU A 89 -8.83 2.05 -1.60
N PRO A 90 -8.19 3.21 -1.91
CA PRO A 90 -8.00 3.66 -3.29
C PRO A 90 -7.34 2.62 -4.19
N GLU A 91 -6.30 1.95 -3.68
CA GLU A 91 -5.56 0.91 -4.40
C GLU A 91 -6.47 -0.29 -4.67
N TYR A 92 -7.21 -0.76 -3.66
CA TYR A 92 -8.20 -1.82 -3.84
C TYR A 92 -9.28 -1.47 -4.87
N ALA A 93 -9.75 -0.22 -4.88
CA ALA A 93 -10.78 0.20 -5.82
C ALA A 93 -10.30 0.12 -7.27
N VAL A 94 -9.09 0.63 -7.55
CA VAL A 94 -8.50 0.56 -8.90
C VAL A 94 -8.22 -0.88 -9.31
N ASP A 95 -7.66 -1.69 -8.41
CA ASP A 95 -7.34 -3.09 -8.68
C ASP A 95 -8.61 -3.95 -8.90
N PHE A 96 -9.70 -3.62 -8.19
CA PHE A 96 -11.00 -4.27 -8.36
C PHE A 96 -11.67 -3.90 -9.67
N VAL A 97 -11.49 -2.66 -10.16
CA VAL A 97 -11.97 -2.29 -11.51
C VAL A 97 -11.32 -3.19 -12.56
N PHE A 98 -9.98 -3.29 -12.55
CA PHE A 98 -9.29 -4.15 -13.52
C PHE A 98 -9.66 -5.62 -13.37
N SER A 99 -9.79 -6.12 -12.13
CA SER A 99 -10.20 -7.50 -11.87
C SER A 99 -11.63 -7.80 -12.32
N LEU A 100 -12.55 -6.84 -12.13
CA LEU A 100 -13.93 -6.91 -12.57
C LEU A 100 -14.01 -6.93 -14.10
N GLN A 101 -13.34 -5.99 -14.77
CA GLN A 101 -13.28 -5.91 -16.24
C GLN A 101 -12.70 -7.20 -16.82
N ALA A 102 -11.61 -7.72 -16.26
CA ALA A 102 -11.02 -8.99 -16.68
C ALA A 102 -12.00 -10.16 -16.56
N GLY A 103 -12.73 -10.25 -15.44
CA GLY A 103 -13.70 -11.31 -15.24
C GLY A 103 -14.93 -11.20 -16.13
N LEU A 104 -15.43 -9.99 -16.41
CA LEU A 104 -16.54 -9.78 -17.35
C LEU A 104 -16.15 -10.25 -18.76
N VAL A 105 -14.99 -9.82 -19.26
CA VAL A 105 -14.49 -10.23 -20.59
C VAL A 105 -14.31 -11.75 -20.66
N TYR A 106 -13.71 -12.35 -19.63
CA TYR A 106 -13.53 -13.79 -19.54
C TYR A 106 -14.86 -14.55 -19.47
N GLY A 107 -15.86 -14.02 -18.74
CA GLY A 107 -17.18 -14.64 -18.64
C GLY A 107 -17.93 -14.66 -19.96
N GLU A 108 -17.71 -13.66 -20.82
CA GLU A 108 -18.31 -13.57 -22.15
C GLU A 108 -17.58 -14.41 -23.20
N HIS A 109 -16.25 -14.43 -23.18
CA HIS A 109 -15.44 -15.01 -24.27
C HIS A 109 -14.81 -16.36 -23.90
N GLY A 110 -14.80 -16.74 -22.63
CA GLY A 110 -14.09 -17.91 -22.10
C GLY A 110 -12.57 -17.72 -21.95
N GLU A 111 -12.04 -16.57 -22.40
CA GLU A 111 -10.64 -16.17 -22.28
C GLU A 111 -10.54 -14.64 -22.15
N CYS A 112 -9.41 -14.16 -21.61
CA CYS A 112 -9.13 -12.72 -21.57
C CYS A 112 -8.59 -12.25 -22.93
N VAL A 113 -9.50 -11.96 -23.85
CA VAL A 113 -9.19 -11.41 -25.16
C VAL A 113 -8.66 -9.97 -25.00
N PRO A 114 -7.58 -9.58 -25.69
CA PRO A 114 -7.12 -8.19 -25.70
C PRO A 114 -8.21 -7.22 -26.17
N THR A 115 -8.26 -6.03 -25.56
CA THR A 115 -9.16 -4.95 -26.02
C THR A 115 -8.74 -4.47 -27.43
N PRO A 116 -9.60 -3.72 -28.15
CA PRO A 116 -9.23 -3.11 -29.43
C PRO A 116 -7.96 -2.25 -29.35
N ASP A 117 -7.67 -1.71 -28.17
CA ASP A 117 -6.48 -0.92 -27.86
C ASP A 117 -5.23 -1.80 -27.58
N GLY A 118 -5.37 -3.12 -27.58
CA GLY A 118 -4.27 -4.10 -27.51
C GLY A 118 -3.95 -4.63 -26.11
N ALA A 119 -4.49 -4.04 -25.06
CA ALA A 119 -4.23 -4.44 -23.68
C ALA A 119 -5.01 -5.70 -23.29
N ASN A 120 -4.36 -6.67 -22.65
CA ASN A 120 -5.04 -7.83 -22.08
C ASN A 120 -5.63 -7.47 -20.70
N PRO A 121 -6.95 -7.53 -20.48
CA PRO A 121 -7.56 -7.14 -19.20
C PRO A 121 -7.04 -7.94 -17.99
N CYS A 122 -6.80 -9.24 -18.16
CA CYS A 122 -6.21 -10.06 -17.10
C CYS A 122 -4.79 -9.56 -16.74
N SER A 123 -4.02 -9.11 -17.76
CA SER A 123 -2.67 -8.57 -17.57
C SER A 123 -2.66 -7.29 -16.73
N LEU A 124 -3.62 -6.39 -16.96
CA LEU A 124 -3.72 -5.09 -16.27
C LEU A 124 -4.01 -5.23 -14.77
N ALA A 125 -4.89 -6.15 -14.39
CA ALA A 125 -5.20 -6.40 -12.97
C ALA A 125 -3.95 -6.80 -12.18
N LEU A 126 -3.07 -7.62 -12.77
CA LEU A 126 -1.84 -8.01 -12.10
C LEU A 126 -0.73 -6.94 -12.22
N ALA A 127 -0.75 -6.15 -13.30
CA ALA A 127 0.19 -5.05 -13.51
C ALA A 127 0.07 -4.03 -12.39
N ASN A 128 -1.15 -3.58 -12.08
CA ASN A 128 -1.42 -2.63 -11.00
C ASN A 128 -0.93 -3.18 -9.65
N MET A 129 -1.39 -4.39 -9.28
CA MET A 129 -1.00 -5.03 -8.02
C MET A 129 0.52 -5.18 -7.85
N THR A 130 1.22 -5.70 -8.87
CA THR A 130 2.68 -5.91 -8.80
C THR A 130 3.41 -4.57 -8.77
N GLY A 131 2.94 -3.60 -9.56
CA GLY A 131 3.38 -2.22 -9.56
C GLY A 131 3.35 -1.57 -8.18
N ALA A 132 2.18 -1.54 -7.53
CA ALA A 132 1.99 -0.96 -6.20
C ALA A 132 2.91 -1.58 -5.15
N ASN A 133 2.94 -2.90 -5.11
CA ASN A 133 3.79 -3.66 -4.19
C ASN A 133 5.28 -3.38 -4.38
N ARG A 134 5.72 -3.10 -5.60
CA ARG A 134 7.12 -2.81 -5.93
C ARG A 134 7.49 -1.34 -5.74
N VAL A 135 6.58 -0.42 -6.05
CA VAL A 135 6.74 1.03 -5.81
C VAL A 135 6.81 1.32 -4.31
N LEU A 136 5.95 0.69 -3.50
CA LEU A 136 5.96 0.86 -2.05
C LEU A 136 7.32 0.50 -1.43
N VAL A 137 7.89 -0.63 -1.84
CA VAL A 137 9.19 -1.14 -1.34
C VAL A 137 10.39 -0.45 -2.00
N GLY A 138 10.32 -0.19 -3.30
CA GLY A 138 11.40 0.37 -4.11
C GLY A 138 11.54 1.89 -4.01
N ILE A 139 10.44 2.61 -3.79
CA ILE A 139 10.40 4.07 -3.66
C ILE A 139 9.95 4.47 -2.26
N GLY A 140 8.82 3.94 -1.79
CA GLY A 140 8.20 4.39 -0.54
C GLY A 140 9.13 4.27 0.68
N TRP A 141 9.64 3.06 0.94
CA TRP A 141 10.54 2.83 2.08
C TRP A 141 11.87 3.61 1.96
N PRO A 142 12.55 3.64 0.79
CA PRO A 142 13.76 4.43 0.65
C PRO A 142 13.56 5.93 0.82
N VAL A 143 12.45 6.49 0.32
CA VAL A 143 12.12 7.90 0.51
C VAL A 143 11.90 8.21 2.00
N VAL A 144 11.16 7.37 2.73
CA VAL A 144 10.97 7.53 4.18
C VAL A 144 12.30 7.49 4.93
N VAL A 145 13.18 6.54 4.61
CA VAL A 145 14.51 6.45 5.23
C VAL A 145 15.35 7.68 4.91
N LEU A 146 15.30 8.19 3.68
CA LEU A 146 15.98 9.42 3.27
C LEU A 146 15.47 10.63 4.05
N VAL A 147 14.15 10.82 4.13
CA VAL A 147 13.53 11.92 4.88
C VAL A 147 13.90 11.85 6.36
N ALA A 148 13.84 10.65 6.96
CA ALA A 148 14.26 10.43 8.34
C ALA A 148 15.75 10.77 8.55
N ALA A 149 16.63 10.38 7.63
CA ALA A 149 18.05 10.70 7.70
C ALA A 149 18.29 12.21 7.59
N VAL A 150 17.63 12.90 6.66
CA VAL A 150 17.72 14.37 6.51
C VAL A 150 17.21 15.08 7.76
N ALA A 151 16.08 14.66 8.32
CA ALA A 151 15.53 15.21 9.55
C ALA A 151 16.49 15.03 10.74
N ALA A 152 17.05 13.83 10.90
CA ALA A 152 18.03 13.54 11.95
C ALA A 152 19.30 14.37 11.80
N LEU A 153 19.80 14.57 10.57
CA LEU A 153 20.97 15.42 10.30
C LEU A 153 20.69 16.90 10.62
N ARG A 154 19.51 17.41 10.25
CA ARG A 154 19.10 18.79 10.58
C ARG A 154 19.00 19.02 12.08
N ALA A 155 18.36 18.09 12.78
CA ALA A 155 18.23 18.16 14.24
C ALA A 155 19.60 18.13 14.94
N ARG A 156 20.51 17.26 14.50
CA ARG A 156 21.89 17.22 15.01
C ARG A 156 22.65 18.52 14.78
N ARG A 157 22.53 19.12 13.59
CA ARG A 157 23.15 20.42 13.28
C ARG A 157 22.57 21.55 14.13
N ALA A 158 21.29 21.47 14.49
CA ALA A 158 20.64 22.42 15.39
C ALA A 158 20.97 22.20 16.88
N GLY A 159 21.87 21.27 17.22
CA GLY A 159 22.24 20.97 18.61
C GLY A 159 21.15 20.23 19.40
N THR A 160 20.08 19.77 18.75
CA THR A 160 19.05 18.95 19.41
C THR A 160 19.55 17.52 19.56
N ALA A 161 19.59 17.04 20.79
CA ALA A 161 19.85 15.64 21.08
C ALA A 161 18.66 14.80 20.57
N THR A 162 18.87 14.03 19.52
CA THR A 162 17.87 13.11 18.99
C THR A 162 18.31 11.67 19.19
N GLY A 163 17.39 10.81 19.64
CA GLY A 163 17.61 9.36 19.69
C GLY A 163 17.60 8.68 18.31
N VAL A 164 17.50 9.46 17.23
CA VAL A 164 17.34 8.96 15.86
C VAL A 164 18.68 8.95 15.14
N SER A 165 19.01 7.79 14.55
CA SER A 165 20.25 7.59 13.79
C SER A 165 20.07 7.99 12.32
N PRO A 166 20.98 8.77 11.72
CA PRO A 166 20.96 9.01 10.28
C PRO A 166 21.38 7.78 9.46
N ARG A 167 21.83 6.69 10.10
CA ARG A 167 22.31 5.48 9.43
C ARG A 167 21.19 4.47 9.11
N GLY A 168 19.96 4.72 9.55
CA GLY A 168 18.82 3.85 9.32
C GLY A 168 17.73 4.02 10.36
N VAL A 169 16.65 3.30 10.15
CA VAL A 169 15.48 3.27 11.03
C VAL A 169 15.48 1.96 11.80
N THR A 170 15.42 2.05 13.14
CA THR A 170 15.21 0.90 14.03
C THR A 170 13.73 0.78 14.37
N MET A 171 13.23 -0.44 14.44
CA MET A 171 11.83 -0.74 14.70
C MET A 171 11.69 -1.47 16.06
N PRO A 172 10.58 -1.27 16.77
CA PRO A 172 10.25 -2.01 17.97
C PRO A 172 10.07 -3.51 17.65
N ARG A 173 10.27 -4.36 18.65
CA ARG A 173 10.06 -5.81 18.56
C ARG A 173 8.62 -6.19 18.26
N ALA A 174 7.67 -5.33 18.63
CA ALA A 174 6.26 -5.49 18.27
C ALA A 174 6.09 -5.66 16.75
N MET A 175 6.89 -4.96 15.93
CA MET A 175 6.84 -5.03 14.46
C MET A 175 7.37 -6.35 13.87
N SER A 176 7.77 -7.31 14.71
CA SER A 176 8.17 -8.64 14.24
C SER A 176 7.02 -9.39 13.60
N ALA A 177 5.77 -9.12 14.00
CA ALA A 177 4.60 -9.79 13.44
C ALA A 177 4.48 -9.50 11.94
N GLU A 178 4.51 -8.23 11.57
CA GLU A 178 4.44 -7.72 10.20
C GLU A 178 5.52 -8.36 9.32
N ILE A 179 6.76 -8.36 9.80
CA ILE A 179 7.90 -8.95 9.07
C ILE A 179 7.69 -10.46 8.83
N VAL A 180 7.20 -11.18 9.84
CA VAL A 180 7.00 -12.63 9.74
C VAL A 180 5.83 -12.97 8.82
N TYR A 181 4.69 -12.29 8.95
CA TYR A 181 3.53 -12.54 8.08
C TYR A 181 3.82 -12.12 6.64
N LEU A 182 4.54 -11.02 6.42
CA LEU A 182 5.06 -10.67 5.09
C LEU A 182 6.01 -11.74 4.55
N GLY A 183 6.88 -12.28 5.42
CA GLY A 183 7.79 -13.38 5.08
C GLY A 183 7.05 -14.66 4.67
N ILE A 184 6.02 -15.05 5.42
CA ILE A 184 5.17 -16.23 5.11
C ILE A 184 4.45 -16.02 3.77
N ALA A 185 3.82 -14.86 3.59
CA ALA A 185 3.17 -14.50 2.33
C ALA A 185 4.15 -14.53 1.16
N THR A 186 5.36 -14.00 1.35
CA THR A 186 6.41 -13.99 0.33
C THR A 186 6.88 -15.40 -0.03
N VAL A 187 7.12 -16.26 0.97
CA VAL A 187 7.52 -17.65 0.73
C VAL A 187 6.43 -18.41 -0.02
N TYR A 188 5.16 -18.17 0.31
CA TYR A 188 4.05 -18.67 -0.48
C TYR A 188 4.13 -18.11 -1.91
N SER A 189 4.17 -16.79 -2.10
CA SER A 189 4.11 -16.16 -3.42
C SER A 189 5.23 -16.57 -4.39
N LEU A 190 6.38 -17.07 -3.91
CA LEU A 190 7.46 -17.59 -4.77
C LEU A 190 7.04 -18.77 -5.67
N HIS A 191 5.97 -19.50 -5.34
CA HIS A 191 5.48 -20.58 -6.20
C HIS A 191 4.45 -20.13 -7.25
N LEU A 192 3.83 -18.95 -7.08
CA LEU A 192 2.79 -18.43 -7.99
C LEU A 192 3.29 -18.27 -9.45
N PRO A 193 4.52 -17.80 -9.72
CA PRO A 193 5.08 -17.73 -11.08
C PRO A 193 5.16 -19.08 -11.81
N LEU A 194 5.07 -20.20 -11.10
CA LEU A 194 5.09 -21.54 -11.69
C LEU A 194 3.72 -21.99 -12.18
N ARG A 195 2.66 -21.23 -11.86
CA ARG A 195 1.26 -21.52 -12.17
C ARG A 195 0.81 -20.71 -13.39
N THR A 196 -0.27 -21.16 -14.02
CA THR A 196 -0.92 -20.49 -15.16
C THR A 196 -2.16 -19.69 -14.75
N SER A 197 -2.50 -19.70 -13.47
CA SER A 197 -3.59 -18.91 -12.92
C SER A 197 -3.37 -18.68 -11.43
N LEU A 198 -3.92 -17.58 -10.92
CA LEU A 198 -4.06 -17.28 -9.50
C LEU A 198 -5.42 -17.77 -9.04
N THR A 199 -5.46 -18.85 -8.26
CA THR A 199 -6.70 -19.61 -7.98
C THR A 199 -7.47 -19.11 -6.77
N LEU A 200 -8.71 -19.56 -6.59
CA LEU A 200 -9.48 -19.34 -5.36
C LEU A 200 -8.85 -20.04 -4.14
N LEU A 201 -8.03 -21.08 -4.35
CA LEU A 201 -7.25 -21.67 -3.26
C LEU A 201 -6.12 -20.73 -2.84
N ASP A 202 -5.42 -20.11 -3.79
CA ASP A 202 -4.41 -19.09 -3.51
C ASP A 202 -5.03 -17.90 -2.76
N ALA A 203 -6.24 -17.49 -3.17
CA ALA A 203 -7.05 -16.52 -2.46
C ALA A 203 -7.27 -16.91 -1.00
N ALA A 204 -7.78 -18.13 -0.76
CA ALA A 204 -8.05 -18.62 0.59
C ALA A 204 -6.78 -18.65 1.45
N VAL A 205 -5.64 -19.07 0.90
CA VAL A 205 -4.36 -19.08 1.63
C VAL A 205 -3.90 -17.67 1.98
N LEU A 206 -3.84 -16.76 1.01
CA LEU A 206 -3.36 -15.39 1.20
C LEU A 206 -4.26 -14.59 2.15
N VAL A 207 -5.58 -14.72 2.01
CA VAL A 207 -6.55 -14.12 2.94
C VAL A 207 -6.38 -14.71 4.34
N SER A 208 -6.16 -16.02 4.47
CA SER A 208 -5.93 -16.64 5.78
C SER A 208 -4.66 -16.13 6.46
N ILE A 209 -3.59 -15.89 5.70
CA ILE A 209 -2.37 -15.26 6.21
C ILE A 209 -2.68 -13.86 6.76
N PHE A 210 -3.45 -13.06 6.03
CA PHE A 210 -3.87 -11.73 6.50
C PHE A 210 -4.75 -11.80 7.75
N VAL A 211 -5.72 -12.72 7.79
CA VAL A 211 -6.59 -12.89 8.96
C VAL A 211 -5.78 -13.31 10.18
N ALA A 212 -4.82 -14.23 10.03
CA ALA A 212 -3.92 -14.62 11.11
C ALA A 212 -3.04 -13.44 11.58
N TYR A 213 -2.53 -12.63 10.65
CA TYR A 213 -1.85 -11.38 10.95
C TYR A 213 -2.74 -10.40 11.73
N ALA A 214 -3.97 -10.16 11.29
CA ALA A 214 -4.91 -9.27 11.96
C ALA A 214 -5.27 -9.77 13.37
N ILE A 215 -5.50 -11.08 13.54
CA ILE A 215 -5.72 -11.71 14.86
C ILE A 215 -4.50 -11.53 15.76
N ARG A 216 -3.29 -11.68 15.21
CA ARG A 216 -2.05 -11.45 15.96
C ARG A 216 -1.98 -10.01 16.42
N LEU A 217 -2.11 -9.05 15.50
CA LEU A 217 -2.02 -7.61 15.75
C LEU A 217 -3.13 -7.12 16.70
N ALA A 218 -4.30 -7.76 16.69
CA ALA A 218 -5.39 -7.41 17.59
C ALA A 218 -5.10 -7.63 19.09
N LYS A 219 -4.04 -8.39 19.40
CA LYS A 219 -3.55 -8.60 20.77
C LYS A 219 -2.55 -7.53 21.22
N ALA A 220 -2.16 -6.61 20.33
CA ALA A 220 -1.26 -5.52 20.69
C ALA A 220 -1.93 -4.57 21.69
N PRO A 221 -1.17 -4.01 22.65
CA PRO A 221 -1.70 -3.02 23.56
C PRO A 221 -2.22 -1.80 22.78
N ALA A 222 -3.28 -1.18 23.31
CA ALA A 222 -3.79 0.06 22.75
C ALA A 222 -2.79 1.19 23.01
N GLU A 223 -2.27 1.78 21.94
CA GLU A 223 -1.57 3.06 22.03
C GLU A 223 -2.58 4.20 21.91
N GLU A 224 -2.37 5.26 22.67
CA GLU A 224 -3.18 6.47 22.53
C GLU A 224 -2.86 7.12 21.18
N PRO A 225 -3.88 7.43 20.36
CA PRO A 225 -3.66 7.97 19.03
C PRO A 225 -3.08 9.38 19.13
N ASP A 226 -1.90 9.61 18.52
CA ASP A 226 -1.31 10.94 18.39
C ASP A 226 -1.97 11.70 17.24
N LEU A 227 -3.15 12.26 17.52
CA LEU A 227 -3.94 12.99 16.53
C LEU A 227 -3.37 14.38 16.26
N ILE A 228 -3.26 14.75 14.99
CA ILE A 228 -2.72 16.04 14.56
C ILE A 228 -3.62 16.66 13.48
N GLY A 229 -3.81 17.98 13.54
CA GLY A 229 -4.48 18.73 12.46
C GLY A 229 -5.95 18.33 12.30
N THR A 230 -6.34 17.88 11.10
CA THR A 230 -7.73 17.52 10.79
C THR A 230 -8.23 16.36 11.66
N SER A 231 -7.42 15.32 11.88
CA SER A 231 -7.82 14.19 12.73
C SER A 231 -7.97 14.61 14.19
N ALA A 232 -7.12 15.51 14.71
CA ALA A 232 -7.27 16.09 16.04
C ALA A 232 -8.54 16.93 16.19
N TRP A 233 -8.89 17.71 15.16
CA TRP A 233 -10.11 18.52 15.13
C TRP A 233 -11.37 17.65 15.23
N ILE A 234 -11.40 16.51 14.52
CA ILE A 234 -12.50 15.53 14.61
C ILE A 234 -12.47 14.82 15.97
N GLY A 235 -11.28 14.39 16.41
CA GLY A 235 -11.06 13.66 17.66
C GLY A 235 -11.52 14.42 18.90
N GLY A 236 -11.40 15.76 18.88
CA GLY A 236 -11.82 16.64 19.96
C GLY A 236 -13.34 16.81 20.13
N PHE A 237 -14.17 16.29 19.22
CA PHE A 237 -15.63 16.37 19.37
C PHE A 237 -16.18 15.40 20.41
N GLU A 238 -17.37 15.73 20.94
CA GLU A 238 -18.15 14.79 21.75
C GLU A 238 -18.47 13.51 20.96
N ARG A 239 -18.52 12.36 21.65
CA ARG A 239 -18.59 11.02 21.04
C ARG A 239 -19.60 10.89 19.90
N ARG A 240 -20.85 11.36 20.06
CA ARG A 240 -21.87 11.26 19.00
C ARG A 240 -21.51 12.07 17.75
N ARG A 241 -21.07 13.31 17.95
CA ARG A 241 -20.68 14.22 16.86
C ARG A 241 -19.40 13.73 16.18
N ARG A 242 -18.41 13.26 16.95
CA ARG A 242 -17.19 12.66 16.43
C ARG A 242 -17.50 11.47 15.52
N ARG A 243 -18.31 10.52 16.00
CA ARG A 243 -18.74 9.34 15.25
C ARG A 243 -19.47 9.69 13.97
N SER A 244 -20.47 10.56 14.07
CA SER A 244 -21.19 11.02 12.87
C SER A 244 -20.27 11.71 11.86
N THR A 245 -19.28 12.49 12.34
CA THR A 245 -18.34 13.20 11.47
C THR A 245 -17.43 12.23 10.72
N TYR A 246 -16.69 11.36 11.42
CA TYR A 246 -15.77 10.44 10.71
C TYR A 246 -16.53 9.43 9.84
N LEU A 247 -17.72 8.98 10.23
CA LEU A 247 -18.55 8.11 9.39
C LEU A 247 -19.03 8.81 8.13
N SER A 248 -19.42 10.09 8.23
CA SER A 248 -19.80 10.89 7.06
C SER A 248 -18.60 11.12 6.13
N LEU A 249 -17.41 11.36 6.69
CA LEU A 249 -16.19 11.50 5.90
C LEU A 249 -15.79 10.19 5.21
N PHE A 250 -15.95 9.04 5.88
CA PHE A 250 -15.79 7.74 5.22
C PHE A 250 -16.77 7.55 4.07
N ALA A 251 -18.05 7.89 4.27
CA ALA A 251 -19.05 7.80 3.21
C ALA A 251 -18.73 8.73 2.03
N VAL A 252 -18.33 9.97 2.30
CA VAL A 252 -17.92 10.93 1.26
C VAL A 252 -16.69 10.39 0.50
N ALA A 253 -15.64 9.97 1.20
CA ALA A 253 -14.45 9.42 0.55
C ALA A 253 -14.78 8.18 -0.30
N ALA A 254 -15.60 7.26 0.21
CA ALA A 254 -16.04 6.09 -0.54
C ALA A 254 -16.84 6.47 -1.79
N LEU A 255 -17.76 7.43 -1.70
CA LEU A 255 -18.53 7.92 -2.85
C LEU A 255 -17.63 8.56 -3.91
N VAL A 256 -16.64 9.37 -3.50
CA VAL A 256 -15.66 9.96 -4.43
C VAL A 256 -14.86 8.86 -5.14
N ILE A 257 -14.36 7.87 -4.39
CA ILE A 257 -13.59 6.75 -4.95
C ILE A 257 -14.44 5.94 -5.92
N LEU A 258 -15.67 5.56 -5.55
CA LEU A 258 -16.59 4.81 -6.41
C LEU A 258 -16.97 5.59 -7.67
N ALA A 259 -17.17 6.91 -7.56
CA ALA A 259 -17.45 7.75 -8.71
C ALA A 259 -16.24 7.93 -9.64
N SER A 260 -15.00 7.72 -9.16
CA SER A 260 -13.79 8.09 -9.90
C SER A 260 -12.94 6.90 -10.36
N ALA A 261 -12.94 5.77 -9.65
CA ALA A 261 -11.97 4.69 -9.86
C ALA A 261 -12.08 4.02 -11.24
N GLU A 262 -13.29 3.71 -11.71
CA GLU A 262 -13.52 3.11 -13.02
C GLU A 262 -13.07 4.05 -14.14
N HIS A 263 -13.55 5.30 -14.11
CA HIS A 263 -13.15 6.29 -15.10
C HIS A 263 -11.66 6.64 -15.04
N PHE A 264 -11.03 6.63 -13.87
CA PHE A 264 -9.59 6.77 -13.74
C PHE A 264 -8.86 5.65 -14.48
N ALA A 265 -9.24 4.40 -14.23
CA ALA A 265 -8.64 3.24 -14.88
C ALA A 265 -8.80 3.29 -16.41
N ASP A 266 -10.02 3.54 -16.88
CA ASP A 266 -10.31 3.61 -18.33
C ASP A 266 -9.54 4.73 -19.02
N ASN A 267 -9.54 5.93 -18.43
CA ASN A 267 -8.82 7.07 -18.99
C ASN A 267 -7.29 6.85 -18.95
N LEU A 268 -6.78 6.11 -17.96
CA LEU A 268 -5.36 5.77 -17.89
C LEU A 268 -4.95 4.80 -19.00
N VAL A 269 -5.79 3.79 -19.28
CA VAL A 269 -5.57 2.85 -20.40
C VAL A 269 -5.69 3.59 -21.74
N GLN A 270 -6.73 4.39 -21.94
CA GLN A 270 -6.91 5.19 -23.16
C GLN A 270 -5.79 6.21 -23.38
N THR A 271 -5.21 6.76 -22.31
CA THR A 271 -4.01 7.62 -22.39
C THR A 271 -2.85 6.90 -23.05
N GLY A 272 -2.68 5.59 -22.78
CA GLY A 272 -1.66 4.77 -23.41
C GLY A 272 -1.88 4.68 -24.93
N ALA A 273 -3.10 4.32 -25.33
CA ALA A 273 -3.50 4.21 -26.72
C ALA A 273 -3.35 5.54 -27.50
N GLU A 274 -3.76 6.66 -26.90
CA GLU A 274 -3.67 8.00 -27.52
C GLU A 274 -2.23 8.51 -27.66
N LEU A 275 -1.39 8.25 -26.65
CA LEU A 275 -0.01 8.76 -26.61
C LEU A 275 1.03 7.77 -27.16
N GLY A 276 0.61 6.56 -27.55
CA GLY A 276 1.50 5.49 -27.98
C GLY A 276 2.41 4.98 -26.86
N VAL A 277 1.93 5.03 -25.62
CA VAL A 277 2.63 4.51 -24.43
C VAL A 277 1.97 3.20 -24.03
N ASP A 278 2.77 2.20 -23.73
CA ASP A 278 2.29 0.89 -23.29
C ASP A 278 1.38 1.01 -22.05
N GLU A 279 0.16 0.50 -22.17
CA GLU A 279 -0.89 0.58 -21.14
C GLU A 279 -0.50 -0.21 -19.88
N PHE A 280 0.22 -1.31 -20.05
CA PHE A 280 0.73 -2.11 -18.94
C PHE A 280 1.69 -1.27 -18.08
N LEU A 281 2.57 -0.48 -18.69
CA LEU A 281 3.48 0.42 -17.97
C LEU A 281 2.72 1.54 -17.24
N LEU A 282 1.68 2.12 -17.86
CA LEU A 282 0.87 3.15 -17.21
C LEU A 282 0.12 2.58 -15.99
N VAL A 283 -0.52 1.43 -16.15
CA VAL A 283 -1.22 0.75 -15.06
C VAL A 283 -0.27 0.26 -13.98
N GLN A 284 0.92 -0.23 -14.34
CA GLN A 284 1.90 -0.71 -13.37
C GLN A 284 2.56 0.43 -12.57
N TRP A 285 2.82 1.58 -13.17
CA TRP A 285 3.62 2.61 -12.52
C TRP A 285 2.85 3.87 -12.14
N VAL A 286 1.91 4.32 -12.97
CA VAL A 286 1.19 5.58 -12.74
C VAL A 286 0.00 5.39 -11.80
N ALA A 287 -0.80 4.34 -12.00
CA ALA A 287 -1.95 4.07 -11.13
C ALA A 287 -1.54 3.94 -9.65
N PRO A 288 -0.55 3.10 -9.29
CA PRO A 288 -0.11 2.98 -7.91
C PRO A 288 0.46 4.26 -7.31
N ILE A 289 1.14 5.10 -8.10
CA ILE A 289 1.64 6.38 -7.59
C ILE A 289 0.46 7.28 -7.17
N ALA A 290 -0.64 7.26 -7.92
CA ALA A 290 -1.83 8.05 -7.58
C ALA A 290 -2.56 7.50 -6.35
N SER A 291 -2.76 6.19 -6.25
CA SER A 291 -3.47 5.55 -5.14
C SER A 291 -2.65 5.52 -3.83
N GLU A 292 -1.33 5.38 -3.90
CA GLU A 292 -0.43 5.27 -2.73
C GLU A 292 0.17 6.61 -2.26
N ALA A 293 0.13 7.66 -3.09
CA ALA A 293 0.73 8.96 -2.75
C ALA A 293 0.28 9.53 -1.38
N PRO A 294 -1.02 9.48 -1.02
CA PRO A 294 -1.49 9.97 0.28
C PRO A 294 -0.84 9.25 1.46
N GLU A 295 -0.72 7.92 1.39
CA GLU A 295 -0.04 7.13 2.41
C GLU A 295 1.45 7.50 2.51
N LEU A 296 2.13 7.58 1.36
CA LEU A 296 3.55 7.93 1.31
C LEU A 296 3.83 9.35 1.85
N ILE A 297 2.96 10.32 1.54
CA ILE A 297 3.07 11.70 2.04
C ILE A 297 2.93 11.72 3.56
N VAL A 298 1.93 11.03 4.12
CA VAL A 298 1.73 10.96 5.58
C VAL A 298 2.92 10.29 6.26
N ALA A 299 3.43 9.19 5.70
CA ALA A 299 4.64 8.53 6.19
C ALA A 299 5.85 9.50 6.19
N CYS A 300 6.07 10.23 5.09
CA CYS A 300 7.13 11.23 5.01
C CYS A 300 6.99 12.34 6.07
N LEU A 301 5.76 12.77 6.38
CA LEU A 301 5.52 13.76 7.44
C LEU A 301 5.89 13.22 8.82
N TYR A 302 5.59 11.96 9.13
CA TYR A 302 6.04 11.31 10.36
C TYR A 302 7.57 11.20 10.42
N ALA A 303 8.20 10.75 9.34
CA ALA A 303 9.65 10.66 9.24
C ALA A 303 10.34 12.03 9.44
N ALA A 304 9.79 13.09 8.84
CA ALA A 304 10.29 14.46 8.98
C ALA A 304 10.19 14.99 10.42
N ARG A 305 9.25 14.47 11.21
CA ARG A 305 9.04 14.78 12.64
C ARG A 305 9.83 13.86 13.58
N LEU A 306 10.84 13.14 13.07
CA LEU A 306 11.66 12.20 13.82
C LEU A 306 10.89 10.97 14.35
N LYS A 307 9.71 10.67 13.78
CA LYS A 307 8.91 9.47 14.06
C LYS A 307 9.09 8.42 12.95
N ALA A 308 10.37 8.11 12.65
CA ALA A 308 10.71 7.26 11.52
C ALA A 308 10.28 5.79 11.72
N SER A 309 10.24 5.31 12.98
CA SER A 309 9.76 3.96 13.29
C SER A 309 8.27 3.83 12.96
N ASP A 310 7.45 4.74 13.47
CA ASP A 310 6.00 4.78 13.22
C ASP A 310 5.73 4.85 11.71
N SER A 311 6.46 5.73 11.00
CA SER A 311 6.37 5.86 9.55
C SER A 311 6.71 4.58 8.78
N LEU A 312 7.73 3.82 9.19
CA LEU A 312 8.08 2.58 8.52
C LEU A 312 7.09 1.47 8.90
N GLY A 313 6.58 1.48 10.12
CA GLY A 313 5.53 0.58 10.60
C GLY A 313 4.24 0.69 9.79
N THR A 314 3.78 1.92 9.46
CA THR A 314 2.59 2.10 8.62
C THR A 314 2.79 1.50 7.23
N LEU A 315 3.90 1.84 6.55
CA LEU A 315 4.20 1.32 5.21
C LEU A 315 4.44 -0.20 5.20
N LEU A 316 4.98 -0.76 6.28
CA LEU A 316 5.17 -2.20 6.43
C LEU A 316 3.83 -2.93 6.61
N SER A 317 2.93 -2.39 7.43
CA SER A 317 1.57 -2.92 7.59
C SER A 317 0.78 -2.86 6.28
N SER A 318 0.87 -1.75 5.55
CA SER A 318 0.29 -1.60 4.22
C SER A 318 0.85 -2.63 3.23
N LYS A 319 2.18 -2.85 3.24
CA LYS A 319 2.80 -3.90 2.42
C LYS A 319 2.31 -5.31 2.78
N VAL A 320 2.11 -5.63 4.05
CA VAL A 320 1.50 -6.93 4.45
C VAL A 320 0.13 -7.04 3.80
N ASN A 321 -0.73 -6.03 3.98
CA ASN A 321 -2.08 -6.02 3.43
C ASN A 321 -2.10 -6.17 1.90
N GLN A 322 -1.28 -5.39 1.18
CA GLN A 322 -1.18 -5.44 -0.29
C GLN A 322 -0.60 -6.75 -0.80
N TRP A 323 0.31 -7.39 -0.07
CA TRP A 323 0.94 -8.65 -0.49
C TRP A 323 0.21 -9.91 -0.01
N THR A 324 -0.89 -9.75 0.73
CA THR A 324 -1.76 -10.85 1.15
C THR A 324 -3.20 -10.63 0.72
N LEU A 325 -3.89 -9.68 1.32
CA LEU A 325 -5.34 -9.54 1.17
C LEU A 325 -5.67 -9.05 -0.23
N LEU A 326 -4.95 -8.05 -0.74
CA LEU A 326 -5.18 -7.50 -2.08
C LEU A 326 -4.97 -8.57 -3.16
N VAL A 327 -3.80 -9.22 -3.16
CA VAL A 327 -3.51 -10.36 -4.06
C VAL A 327 -4.58 -11.46 -3.94
N GLY A 328 -5.00 -11.78 -2.71
CA GLY A 328 -6.03 -12.79 -2.47
C GLY A 328 -7.42 -12.39 -2.96
N THR A 329 -7.74 -11.09 -3.01
CA THR A 329 -9.05 -10.61 -3.45
C THR A 329 -9.20 -10.51 -4.96
N ILE A 330 -8.12 -10.31 -5.72
CA ILE A 330 -8.12 -10.29 -7.20
C ILE A 330 -8.87 -11.49 -7.82
N PRO A 331 -8.49 -12.75 -7.54
CA PRO A 331 -9.16 -13.91 -8.13
C PRO A 331 -10.60 -14.09 -7.62
N ILE A 332 -10.96 -13.53 -6.45
CA ILE A 332 -12.34 -13.55 -5.95
C ILE A 332 -13.20 -12.62 -6.78
N VAL A 333 -12.75 -11.37 -6.98
CA VAL A 333 -13.46 -10.38 -7.80
C VAL A 333 -13.61 -10.89 -9.23
N PHE A 334 -12.52 -11.43 -9.80
CA PHE A 334 -12.55 -12.05 -11.12
C PHE A 334 -13.56 -13.20 -11.24
N ALA A 335 -13.59 -14.12 -10.27
CA ALA A 335 -14.52 -15.26 -10.26
C ALA A 335 -15.98 -14.81 -10.17
N LEU A 336 -16.26 -13.81 -9.32
CA LEU A 336 -17.59 -13.22 -9.18
C LEU A 336 -18.05 -12.55 -10.47
N ALA A 337 -17.16 -11.78 -11.10
CA ALA A 337 -17.42 -11.06 -12.35
C ALA A 337 -17.66 -12.01 -13.53
N SER A 338 -16.82 -13.05 -13.66
CA SER A 338 -16.94 -14.08 -14.70
C SER A 338 -18.08 -15.08 -14.44
N ARG A 339 -18.74 -15.00 -13.28
CA ARG A 339 -19.75 -15.98 -12.81
C ARG A 339 -19.23 -17.42 -12.88
N SER A 340 -17.95 -17.59 -12.54
CA SER A 340 -17.26 -18.87 -12.63
C SER A 340 -16.53 -19.19 -11.32
N VAL A 341 -15.94 -20.39 -11.25
CA VAL A 341 -15.02 -20.77 -10.15
C VAL A 341 -13.55 -20.71 -10.58
N HIS A 342 -13.29 -20.16 -11.77
CA HIS A 342 -11.94 -19.98 -12.27
C HIS A 342 -11.27 -18.80 -11.55
N GLY A 343 -9.99 -18.96 -11.23
CA GLY A 343 -9.15 -17.85 -10.79
C GLY A 343 -8.57 -17.09 -11.98
N LEU A 344 -7.90 -15.96 -11.69
CA LEU A 344 -7.34 -15.07 -12.72
C LEU A 344 -6.27 -15.81 -13.56
N PRO A 345 -6.46 -15.97 -14.88
CA PRO A 345 -5.42 -16.48 -15.77
C PRO A 345 -4.14 -15.63 -15.76
N LEU A 346 -2.98 -16.29 -15.85
CA LEU A 346 -1.66 -15.66 -15.85
C LEU A 346 -0.91 -15.97 -17.15
N ASP A 347 -0.55 -14.93 -17.89
CA ASP A 347 0.35 -15.02 -19.03
C ASP A 347 1.83 -15.11 -18.60
N ALA A 348 2.74 -15.21 -19.58
CA ALA A 348 4.17 -15.30 -19.31
C ALA A 348 4.75 -14.03 -18.65
N GLN A 349 4.33 -12.85 -19.09
CA GLN A 349 4.83 -11.57 -18.59
C GLN A 349 4.43 -11.37 -17.12
N GLN A 350 3.16 -11.61 -16.82
CA GLN A 350 2.58 -11.60 -15.48
C GLN A 350 3.31 -12.51 -14.50
N ARG A 351 3.70 -13.71 -14.95
CA ARG A 351 4.46 -14.66 -14.14
C ARG A 351 5.87 -14.13 -13.82
N PHE A 352 6.52 -13.43 -14.76
CA PHE A 352 7.79 -12.76 -14.51
C PHE A 352 7.64 -11.60 -13.51
N GLU A 353 6.59 -10.80 -13.62
CA GLU A 353 6.31 -9.70 -12.67
C GLU A 353 6.02 -10.21 -11.27
N LEU A 354 5.25 -11.30 -11.13
CA LEU A 354 5.04 -11.97 -9.85
C LEU A 354 6.34 -12.49 -9.24
N LEU A 355 7.21 -13.10 -10.07
CA LEU A 355 8.50 -13.61 -9.61
C LEU A 355 9.36 -12.48 -9.06
N LEU A 356 9.45 -11.37 -9.79
CA LEU A 356 10.25 -10.24 -9.38
C LEU A 356 9.70 -9.57 -8.12
N THR A 357 8.38 -9.44 -8.02
CA THR A 357 7.73 -8.86 -6.84
C THR A 357 7.93 -9.75 -5.60
N ALA A 358 7.81 -11.07 -5.75
CA ALA A 358 8.08 -12.03 -4.67
C ALA A 358 9.56 -12.00 -4.26
N ALA A 359 10.48 -11.95 -5.23
CA ALA A 359 11.92 -11.87 -4.96
C ALA A 359 12.30 -10.56 -4.25
N GLN A 360 11.78 -9.41 -4.70
CA GLN A 360 11.99 -8.12 -4.03
C GLN A 360 11.41 -8.12 -2.61
N SER A 361 10.22 -8.69 -2.42
CA SER A 361 9.60 -8.83 -1.10
C SER A 361 10.45 -9.71 -0.17
N LEU A 362 11.07 -10.77 -0.70
CA LEU A 362 11.98 -11.63 0.07
C LEU A 362 13.22 -10.86 0.52
N PHE A 363 13.77 -10.04 -0.38
CA PHE A 363 14.92 -9.20 -0.06
C PHE A 363 14.58 -8.14 0.98
N ALA A 364 13.43 -7.48 0.84
CA ALA A 364 12.92 -6.53 1.81
C ALA A 364 12.77 -7.17 3.21
N VAL A 365 12.11 -8.34 3.32
CA VAL A 365 12.00 -9.09 4.58
C VAL A 365 13.37 -9.43 5.16
N SER A 366 14.32 -9.88 4.33
CA SER A 366 15.68 -10.23 4.77
C SER A 366 16.46 -9.04 5.35
N LEU A 367 16.24 -7.83 4.82
CA LEU A 367 16.85 -6.60 5.33
C LEU A 367 16.27 -6.24 6.71
N LEU A 368 14.95 -6.42 6.87
CA LEU A 368 14.20 -6.06 8.08
C LEU A 368 14.35 -7.09 9.21
N ILE A 369 14.89 -8.30 8.98
CA ILE A 369 14.91 -9.38 9.98
C ILE A 369 15.60 -9.01 11.30
N ALA A 370 16.48 -8.01 11.28
CA ALA A 370 17.16 -7.48 12.46
C ALA A 370 16.38 -6.35 13.17
N LEU A 371 15.13 -6.09 12.76
CA LEU A 371 14.30 -4.96 13.18
C LEU A 371 14.95 -3.60 12.90
N SER A 372 15.67 -3.50 11.79
CA SER A 372 16.32 -2.27 11.38
C SER A 372 16.48 -2.18 9.87
N LEU A 373 16.04 -1.09 9.26
CA LEU A 373 16.32 -0.76 7.87
C LEU A 373 17.47 0.25 7.80
N THR A 374 18.66 -0.23 7.44
CA THR A 374 19.83 0.65 7.24
C THR A 374 19.68 1.51 5.99
N ALA A 375 20.31 2.69 5.97
CA ALA A 375 20.35 3.55 4.79
C ALA A 375 20.88 2.82 3.54
N TRP A 376 21.90 1.97 3.70
CA TRP A 376 22.41 1.14 2.60
C TRP A 376 21.41 0.09 2.11
N GLY A 377 20.62 -0.49 3.01
CA GLY A 377 19.52 -1.40 2.64
C GLY A 377 18.45 -0.66 1.84
N ALA A 378 18.07 0.54 2.27
CA ALA A 378 17.15 1.41 1.54
C ALA A 378 17.68 1.80 0.15
N VAL A 379 18.96 2.20 0.05
CA VAL A 379 19.60 2.50 -1.24
C VAL A 379 19.63 1.26 -2.14
N ALA A 380 19.93 0.07 -1.60
CA ALA A 380 19.91 -1.16 -2.39
C ALA A 380 18.51 -1.48 -2.93
N LEU A 381 17.45 -1.30 -2.13
CA LEU A 381 16.07 -1.46 -2.59
C LEU A 381 15.76 -0.50 -3.75
N PHE A 382 16.09 0.78 -3.57
CA PHE A 382 15.86 1.81 -4.59
C PHE A 382 16.65 1.56 -5.87
N VAL A 383 17.96 1.26 -5.78
CA VAL A 383 18.81 1.07 -6.96
C VAL A 383 18.36 -0.15 -7.76
N LEU A 384 18.09 -1.28 -7.10
CA LEU A 384 17.63 -2.49 -7.80
C LEU A 384 16.24 -2.29 -8.44
N PHE A 385 15.35 -1.56 -7.76
CA PHE A 385 14.07 -1.14 -8.33
C PHE A 385 14.27 -0.22 -9.54
N ALA A 386 15.10 0.82 -9.42
CA ALA A 386 15.34 1.80 -10.46
C ALA A 386 15.96 1.17 -11.71
N ILE A 387 16.85 0.18 -11.55
CA ILE A 387 17.39 -0.58 -12.68
C ILE A 387 16.27 -1.28 -13.44
N GLN A 388 15.35 -1.97 -12.75
CA GLN A 388 14.23 -2.60 -13.46
C GLN A 388 13.28 -1.58 -14.05
N PHE A 389 12.93 -0.52 -13.32
CA PHE A 389 11.99 0.49 -13.80
C PHE A 389 12.51 1.15 -15.08
N VAL A 390 13.79 1.53 -15.10
CA VAL A 390 14.42 2.07 -16.33
C VAL A 390 14.48 1.02 -17.43
N ALA A 391 14.77 -0.24 -17.10
CA ALA A 391 14.78 -1.34 -18.07
C ALA A 391 13.40 -1.52 -18.72
N SER A 392 12.32 -1.54 -17.95
CA SER A 392 10.96 -1.70 -18.47
C SER A 392 10.50 -0.54 -19.35
N LEU A 393 11.06 0.65 -19.16
CA LEU A 393 10.76 1.82 -19.99
C LEU A 393 11.60 1.91 -21.29
N THR A 394 12.81 1.36 -21.29
CA THR A 394 13.81 1.66 -22.33
C THR A 394 14.27 0.46 -23.14
N LEU A 395 14.12 -0.76 -22.61
CA LEU A 395 14.59 -1.97 -23.25
C LEU A 395 13.45 -2.71 -23.98
N PRO A 396 13.75 -3.42 -25.08
CA PRO A 396 12.79 -4.33 -25.68
C PRO A 396 12.36 -5.42 -24.71
N THR A 397 11.11 -5.89 -24.83
CA THR A 397 10.48 -6.87 -23.93
C THR A 397 11.34 -8.12 -23.67
N GLU A 398 12.00 -8.66 -24.69
CA GLU A 398 12.83 -9.86 -24.52
C GLU A 398 14.08 -9.59 -23.66
N VAL A 399 14.66 -8.39 -23.77
CA VAL A 399 15.83 -8.00 -22.96
C VAL A 399 15.38 -7.66 -21.54
N ASP A 400 14.25 -6.96 -21.39
CA ASP A 400 13.67 -6.67 -20.08
C ASP A 400 13.34 -7.96 -19.30
N ARG A 401 12.79 -8.99 -19.96
CA ARG A 401 12.58 -10.31 -19.33
C ARG A 401 13.87 -10.91 -18.77
N VAL A 402 14.98 -10.79 -19.48
CA VAL A 402 16.29 -11.27 -18.97
C VAL A 402 16.71 -10.45 -17.75
N VAL A 403 16.53 -9.13 -17.78
CA VAL A 403 16.80 -8.25 -16.63
C VAL A 403 15.94 -8.65 -15.43
N VAL A 404 14.64 -8.89 -15.63
CA VAL A 404 13.70 -9.34 -14.61
C VAL A 404 14.17 -10.65 -13.97
N ILE A 405 14.57 -11.65 -14.77
CA ILE A 405 15.10 -12.92 -14.26
C ILE A 405 16.39 -12.72 -13.46
N VAL A 406 17.34 -11.94 -13.99
CA VAL A 406 18.63 -11.67 -13.34
C VAL A 406 18.42 -10.94 -12.01
N LEU A 407 17.57 -9.92 -11.97
CA LEU A 407 17.26 -9.18 -10.75
C LEU A 407 16.50 -10.05 -9.75
N SER A 408 15.57 -10.89 -10.20
CA SER A 408 14.89 -11.86 -9.33
C SER A 408 15.89 -12.81 -8.67
N ALA A 409 16.81 -13.37 -9.46
CA ALA A 409 17.87 -14.24 -8.95
C ALA A 409 18.78 -13.49 -7.97
N LEU A 410 19.18 -12.26 -8.29
CA LEU A 410 20.00 -11.42 -7.42
C LEU A 410 19.31 -11.15 -6.08
N TYR A 411 18.03 -10.75 -6.09
CA TYR A 411 17.25 -10.54 -4.87
C TYR A 411 17.21 -11.82 -4.02
N VAL A 412 16.95 -12.98 -4.62
CA VAL A 412 16.93 -14.27 -3.91
C VAL A 412 18.28 -14.62 -3.30
N VAL A 413 19.37 -14.47 -4.06
CA VAL A 413 20.75 -14.77 -3.59
C VAL A 413 21.14 -13.85 -2.44
N LEU A 414 20.89 -12.54 -2.57
CA LEU A 414 21.16 -11.58 -1.51
C LEU A 414 20.33 -11.89 -0.25
N SER A 415 19.06 -12.25 -0.43
CA SER A 415 18.18 -12.64 0.66
C SER A 415 18.70 -13.88 1.40
N ALA A 416 19.06 -14.93 0.66
CA ALA A 416 19.61 -16.15 1.24
C ALA A 416 20.90 -15.86 2.03
N GLY A 417 21.82 -15.08 1.47
CA GLY A 417 23.05 -14.66 2.15
C GLY A 417 22.78 -13.88 3.44
N LEU A 418 21.82 -12.95 3.41
CA LEU A 418 21.42 -12.16 4.58
C LEU A 418 20.76 -13.01 5.66
N LEU A 419 19.81 -13.88 5.30
CA LEU A 419 19.10 -14.76 6.22
C LEU A 419 20.05 -15.78 6.86
N LEU A 420 20.98 -16.36 6.09
CA LEU A 420 22.01 -17.27 6.61
C LEU A 420 22.94 -16.56 7.60
N ARG A 421 23.43 -15.37 7.24
CA ARG A 421 24.29 -14.55 8.12
C ARG A 421 23.56 -14.12 9.39
N ARG A 422 22.25 -13.85 9.30
CA ARG A 422 21.41 -13.37 10.40
C ARG A 422 20.48 -14.45 10.98
N ARG A 423 20.82 -15.73 10.84
CA ARG A 423 19.98 -16.87 11.28
C ARG A 423 19.51 -16.81 12.74
N ARG A 424 20.33 -16.24 13.63
CA ARG A 424 19.94 -16.03 15.04
C ARG A 424 18.86 -14.95 15.18
N ALA A 425 18.98 -13.84 14.44
CA ALA A 425 17.95 -12.81 14.40
C ALA A 425 16.68 -13.33 13.75
N LEU A 426 16.79 -14.14 12.68
CA LEU A 426 15.66 -14.83 12.07
C LEU A 426 14.87 -15.66 13.08
N GLY A 427 15.54 -16.54 13.84
CA GLY A 427 14.88 -17.35 14.87
C GLY A 427 14.19 -16.50 15.95
N ARG A 428 14.81 -15.39 16.37
CA ARG A 428 14.20 -14.46 17.33
C ARG A 428 12.98 -13.77 16.75
N THR A 429 13.08 -13.19 15.56
CA THR A 429 11.98 -12.46 14.90
C THR A 429 10.81 -13.39 14.57
N LEU A 430 11.08 -14.64 14.17
CA LEU A 430 10.04 -15.67 13.98
C LEU A 430 9.28 -15.96 15.28
N ARG A 431 10.01 -16.16 16.39
CA ARG A 431 9.39 -16.39 17.70
C ARG A 431 8.56 -15.19 18.14
N ASP A 432 9.11 -13.98 18.01
CA ASP A 432 8.46 -12.73 18.39
C ASP A 432 7.21 -12.44 17.55
N GLY A 433 7.29 -12.64 16.24
CA GLY A 433 6.16 -12.41 15.34
C GLY A 433 5.00 -13.39 15.55
N LEU A 434 5.29 -14.66 15.84
CA LEU A 434 4.25 -15.70 15.90
C LEU A 434 3.70 -15.97 17.30
N VAL A 435 4.55 -16.00 18.32
CA VAL A 435 4.20 -16.62 19.62
C VAL A 435 4.40 -15.70 20.81
N THR A 436 5.43 -14.86 20.83
CA THR A 436 5.75 -14.03 22.01
C THR A 436 4.62 -13.04 22.31
N PRO A 437 4.04 -13.03 23.53
CA PRO A 437 3.03 -12.05 23.93
C PRO A 437 3.50 -10.60 23.78
N PHE A 438 2.61 -9.68 23.39
CA PHE A 438 3.00 -8.27 23.13
C PHE A 438 3.41 -7.51 24.39
N ASP A 439 2.86 -7.87 25.54
CA ASP A 439 3.26 -7.40 26.86
C ASP A 439 4.73 -7.69 27.15
N GLU A 440 5.21 -8.91 26.87
CA GLU A 440 6.63 -9.26 26.98
C GLU A 440 7.51 -8.49 25.99
N LEU A 441 7.01 -8.22 24.77
CA LEU A 441 7.72 -7.43 23.77
C LEU A 441 7.88 -5.97 24.22
N ALA A 442 6.84 -5.39 24.83
CA ALA A 442 6.82 -4.02 25.33
C ALA A 442 7.64 -3.82 26.62
N GLU A 443 7.76 -4.85 27.47
CA GLU A 443 8.63 -4.81 28.65
C GLU A 443 10.12 -4.87 28.29
N GLY A 444 10.49 -5.69 27.30
CA GLY A 444 11.88 -5.80 26.84
C GLY A 444 12.44 -4.50 26.26
N GLU A 445 11.58 -3.63 25.71
CA GLU A 445 11.97 -2.30 25.21
C GLU A 445 12.20 -1.28 26.33
N ARG A 446 11.43 -1.37 27.42
CA ARG A 446 11.59 -0.50 28.60
C ARG A 446 12.86 -0.80 29.40
N VAL A 447 13.35 -2.03 29.37
CA VAL A 447 14.57 -2.46 30.08
C VAL A 447 15.85 -2.22 29.26
N SER A 448 15.76 -2.03 27.94
CA SER A 448 16.91 -1.86 27.05
C SER A 448 16.98 -0.50 26.32
N PRO A 449 16.76 0.67 26.96
CA PRO A 449 17.03 1.94 26.32
C PRO A 449 18.56 2.13 26.24
N SER A 450 19.09 2.26 25.03
CA SER A 450 20.51 2.48 24.68
C SER A 450 21.46 1.28 24.79
N ARG A 451 21.78 0.72 23.62
CA ARG A 451 23.16 0.33 23.26
C ARG A 451 23.44 0.70 21.83
#